data_AF-A0A927V7P7-F1
#
_entry.id   AF-A0A927V7P7-F1
#
_cell.length_a   1.000
_cell.length_b   1.000
_cell.length_c   1.000
_cell.angle_alpha   90.00
_cell.angle_beta   90.00
_cell.angle_gamma   90.00
#
_symmetry.space_group_name_H-M   'P 1'
#
loop_
_entity.id
_entity.type
_entity.pdbx_description
1 polymer ?
#
loop_
_entity_poly.entity_id
_entity_poly.type
_entity_poly.pdbx_seq_one_letter_code
_entity_poly.pdbx_strand_id
1 'polypeptide(L)' 'MCNIPAIDAVKTGERINKLRMAKKLSVRDLQGVFGFTTPQAIYKWQRGEALPSVDNLVVLARVFEVSIEEILVVSDA' A
#
# COMPACT_ATOMS: atom_id res chain seq x y z
N MET A 1 26.12 -4.92 15.48
CA MET A 1 25.26 -5.43 14.38
C MET A 1 24.80 -4.22 13.60
N CYS A 2 24.91 -4.24 12.27
CA CYS A 2 24.41 -3.13 11.44
C CYS A 2 22.90 -3.33 11.29
N ASN A 3 22.08 -2.46 11.90
CA ASN A 3 20.64 -2.49 11.68
C ASN A 3 20.35 -1.82 10.34
N ILE A 4 19.99 -2.64 9.36
CA ILE A 4 19.56 -2.17 8.05
C ILE A 4 18.06 -1.85 8.18
N PRO A 5 17.63 -0.62 7.87
CA PRO A 5 16.22 -0.28 7.90
C PRO A 5 15.42 -1.17 6.94
N ALA A 6 14.26 -1.62 7.38
CA ALA A 6 13.38 -2.49 6.60
C ALA A 6 11.94 -1.95 6.57
N ILE A 7 11.21 -2.27 5.51
CA ILE A 7 9.81 -1.91 5.40
C ILE A 7 8.99 -2.81 6.33
N ASP A 8 8.19 -2.20 7.18
CA ASP A 8 7.17 -2.89 7.98
C ASP A 8 5.93 -3.11 7.11
N ALA A 9 5.78 -4.34 6.60
CA ALA A 9 4.68 -4.68 5.70
C ALA A 9 3.30 -4.52 6.35
N VAL A 10 3.17 -4.81 7.65
CA VAL A 10 1.90 -4.72 8.37
C VAL A 10 1.51 -3.25 8.51
N LYS A 11 2.41 -2.40 9.02
CA LYS A 11 2.13 -0.97 9.16
C LYS A 11 1.95 -0.26 7.81
N THR A 12 2.68 -0.70 6.78
CA THR A 12 2.49 -0.23 5.40
C THR A 12 1.09 -0.62 4.89
N GLY A 13 0.64 -1.85 5.15
CA GLY A 13 -0.72 -2.28 4.82
C GLY A 13 -1.82 -1.48 5.49
N GLU A 14 -1.66 -1.21 6.78
CA GLU A 14 -2.55 -0.32 7.54
C GLU A 14 -2.55 1.10 6.96
N ARG A 15 -1.38 1.62 6.57
CA ARG A 15 -1.25 2.94 5.93
C ARG A 15 -2.00 2.99 4.60
N ILE A 16 -1.84 1.99 3.74
CA ILE A 16 -2.59 1.86 2.48
C ILE A 16 -4.09 1.89 2.74
N ASN A 17 -4.56 1.15 3.75
CA ASN A 17 -5.97 1.11 4.10
C ASN A 17 -6.49 2.49 4.57
N LYS A 18 -5.73 3.19 5.41
CA LYS A 18 -6.07 4.54 5.90
C LYS A 18 -6.14 5.55 4.75
N LEU A 19 -5.14 5.57 3.86
CA LEU A 19 -5.11 6.47 2.71
C LEU A 19 -6.28 6.22 1.75
N ARG A 20 -6.58 4.94 1.46
CA ARG A 20 -7.75 4.55 0.66
C ARG A 20 -9.06 5.08 1.26
N MET A 21 -9.24 4.90 2.57
CA MET A 21 -10.45 5.38 3.27
C MET A 21 -10.52 6.91 3.30
N ALA A 22 -9.39 7.60 3.44
CA ALA A 22 -9.33 9.07 3.38
C ALA A 22 -9.77 9.61 2.01
N LYS A 23 -9.44 8.90 0.92
CA LYS A 23 -9.96 9.18 -0.43
C LYS A 23 -11.39 8.68 -0.68
N LYS A 24 -12.05 8.10 0.31
CA LYS A 24 -13.41 7.52 0.23
C LYS A 24 -13.56 6.45 -0.86
N LEU A 25 -12.46 5.77 -1.20
CA LEU A 25 -12.46 4.70 -2.20
C LEU A 25 -12.80 3.37 -1.56
N SER A 26 -13.66 2.58 -2.19
CA SER A 26 -13.82 1.16 -1.85
C SER A 26 -12.64 0.33 -2.37
N VAL A 27 -12.49 -0.90 -1.88
CA VAL A 27 -11.51 -1.84 -2.47
C VAL A 27 -11.84 -2.14 -3.94
N ARG A 28 -13.13 -2.12 -4.31
CA ARG A 28 -13.59 -2.35 -5.68
C ARG A 28 -13.21 -1.19 -6.61
N ASP A 29 -13.25 0.05 -6.12
CA ASP A 29 -12.79 1.21 -6.90
C ASP A 29 -11.29 1.09 -7.19
N LEU A 30 -10.50 0.75 -6.17
CA LEU A 30 -9.08 0.51 -6.33
C LEU A 30 -8.80 -0.64 -7.30
N GLN A 31 -9.55 -1.75 -7.19
CA GLN A 31 -9.46 -2.86 -8.13
C GLN A 31 -9.68 -2.41 -9.57
N GLY A 32 -10.68 -1.55 -9.81
CA GLY A 32 -10.96 -0.96 -11.11
C GLY A 32 -9.80 -0.11 -11.65
N VAL A 33 -9.18 0.72 -10.80
CA VAL A 33 -8.01 1.53 -11.18
C VAL A 33 -6.84 0.64 -11.61
N PHE A 34 -6.62 -0.46 -10.90
CA PHE A 34 -5.56 -1.42 -11.22
C PHE A 34 -5.89 -2.34 -12.40
N GLY A 35 -7.13 -2.35 -12.88
CA GLY A 35 -7.58 -3.31 -13.89
C GLY A 35 -7.50 -4.77 -13.41
N PHE A 36 -7.50 -5.00 -12.10
CA PHE A 36 -7.38 -6.36 -11.57
C PHE A 36 -8.69 -7.13 -11.74
N THR A 37 -8.57 -8.40 -12.14
CA THR A 37 -9.71 -9.30 -12.22
C THR A 37 -10.33 -9.59 -10.83
N THR A 38 -9.52 -9.56 -9.77
CA THR A 38 -9.96 -9.79 -8.39
C THR A 38 -9.35 -8.79 -7.40
N PRO A 39 -10.01 -8.50 -6.27
CA PRO A 39 -9.49 -7.57 -5.26
C PRO A 39 -8.41 -8.18 -4.35
N GLN A 40 -8.02 -9.43 -4.57
CA GLN A 40 -7.21 -10.20 -3.61
C GLN A 40 -5.83 -9.58 -3.36
N ALA A 41 -5.20 -8.99 -4.37
CA ALA A 41 -3.93 -8.30 -4.22
C ALA A 41 -4.04 -7.13 -3.23
N ILE A 42 -5.09 -6.33 -3.35
CA ILE A 42 -5.34 -5.17 -2.48
C ILE A 42 -5.56 -5.61 -1.04
N TYR A 43 -6.32 -6.69 -0.83
CA TYR A 43 -6.51 -7.26 0.51
C TYR A 43 -5.22 -7.80 1.12
N LYS A 44 -4.36 -8.48 0.33
CA LYS A 44 -3.04 -8.92 0.78
C LYS A 44 -2.18 -7.75 1.23
N TRP A 45 -2.18 -6.65 0.47
CA TRP A 45 -1.44 -5.44 0.84
C TRP A 45 -1.96 -4.84 2.13
N GLN A 46 -3.28 -4.71 2.28
CA GLN A 46 -3.90 -4.12 3.47
C GLN A 46 -3.67 -4.94 4.76
N ARG A 47 -3.51 -6.26 4.63
CA ARG A 47 -3.18 -7.16 5.76
C ARG A 47 -1.67 -7.33 5.97
N GLY A 48 -0.82 -6.72 5.15
CA GLY A 48 0.63 -6.87 5.23
C GLY A 48 1.16 -8.25 4.83
N GLU A 49 0.35 -9.07 4.15
CA GLU A 49 0.75 -10.41 3.68
C GLU A 49 1.71 -10.34 2.49
N ALA A 50 1.70 -9.22 1.76
CA ALA A 50 2.62 -8.92 0.68
C ALA A 50 2.73 -7.39 0.52
N LEU A 51 3.87 -6.92 0.04
CA LEU A 51 4.00 -5.52 -0.39
C LEU A 51 3.48 -5.35 -1.82
N PRO A 52 2.92 -4.17 -2.17
CA PRO A 52 2.72 -3.83 -3.58
C PRO A 52 4.07 -3.77 -4.30
N SER A 53 4.10 -4.14 -5.59
CA SER A 53 5.28 -3.90 -6.42
C SER A 53 5.58 -2.39 -6.51
N VAL A 54 6.79 -2.03 -6.94
CA VAL A 54 7.16 -0.62 -7.15
C VAL A 54 6.18 0.07 -8.11
N ASP A 55 5.81 -0.59 -9.22
CA ASP A 55 4.82 -0.04 -10.16
C ASP A 55 3.46 0.20 -9.49
N ASN A 56 3.01 -0.73 -8.65
CA ASN A 56 1.76 -0.57 -7.93
C ASN A 56 1.84 0.55 -6.88
N LEU A 57 3.00 0.74 -6.23
CA LEU A 57 3.22 1.87 -5.33
C LEU A 57 3.13 3.20 -6.07
N VAL A 58 3.66 3.30 -7.29
CA VAL A 58 3.53 4.49 -8.12
C VAL A 58 2.05 4.79 -8.40
N VAL A 59 1.26 3.78 -8.76
CA VAL A 59 -0.19 3.96 -8.98
C VAL A 59 -0.90 4.39 -7.69
N LEU A 60 -0.62 3.72 -6.56
CA LEU A 60 -1.19 4.08 -5.26
C LEU A 60 -0.86 5.53 -4.88
N ALA A 61 0.38 5.97 -5.06
CA ALA A 61 0.83 7.33 -4.79
C ALA A 61 0.01 8.36 -5.60
N ARG A 62 -0.25 8.08 -6.87
CA ARG A 62 -1.10 8.94 -7.72
C ARG A 62 -2.56 8.95 -7.29
N VAL A 63 -3.13 7.80 -6.98
CA VAL A 63 -4.53 7.67 -6.52
C VAL A 63 -4.75 8.34 -5.18
N PHE A 64 -3.78 8.21 -4.28
CA PHE A 64 -3.85 8.78 -2.94
C PHE A 64 -3.35 10.23 -2.87
N GLU A 65 -2.77 10.75 -3.96
CA GLU A 65 -2.17 12.09 -4.04
C GLU A 65 -1.12 12.34 -2.94
N VAL A 66 -0.25 11.35 -2.74
CA VAL A 66 0.86 11.39 -1.77
C VAL A 66 2.14 10.88 -2.43
N SER A 67 3.28 11.03 -1.77
CA SER A 67 4.52 10.38 -2.20
C SER A 67 4.53 8.88 -1.84
N ILE A 68 5.45 8.10 -2.44
CA ILE A 68 5.58 6.67 -2.10
C ILE A 68 6.07 6.52 -0.66
N GLU A 69 6.92 7.43 -0.19
CA GLU A 69 7.46 7.45 1.16
C GLU A 69 6.35 7.65 2.21
N GLU A 70 5.28 8.39 1.88
CA GLU A 70 4.12 8.55 2.77
C GLU A 70 3.25 7.29 2.88
N ILE A 71 3.37 6.36 1.92
CA ILE A 71 2.72 5.05 1.92
C ILE A 71 3.54 4.04 2.74
N LEU A 72 4.86 4.06 2.59
CA LEU A 72 5.75 3.10 3.23
C LEU A 72 5.99 3.43 4.69
N VAL A 73 6.01 2.39 5.53
CA VAL A 73 6.47 2.51 6.91
C VAL A 73 7.79 1.77 7.05
N VAL A 74 8.84 2.50 7.40
CA VAL A 74 10.18 1.95 7.65
C VAL A 74 10.35 1.77 9.15
N SER A 75 10.79 0.59 9.54
CA SER A 75 11.22 0.31 10.91
C SER A 75 12.75 0.31 10.91
N ASP A 76 13.33 1.17 11.74
CA ASP A 76 14.71 1.00 12.17
C ASP A 76 14.68 -0.14 13.20
N ALA A 77 15.30 -1.26 12.86
CA ALA A 77 15.51 -2.34 13.82
C ALA A 77 16.38 -1.84 14.98
#